data_AF-A0A2E9TSE5-F1
#
_entry.id   AF-A0A2E9TSE5-F1
#
_cell.length_a   1.000
_cell.length_b   1.000
_cell.length_c   1.000
_cell.angle_alpha   90.00
_cell.angle_beta   90.00
_cell.angle_gamma   90.00
#
_symmetry.space_group_name_H-M   'P 1'
#
loop_
_entity.id
_entity.type
_entity.pdbx_description
1 polymer ?
#
loop_
_entity_poly.entity_id
_entity_poly.type
_entity_poly.pdbx_seq_one_letter_code
_entity_poly.pdbx_strand_id
1 'polypeptide(L)'
;MLDAFRNTGGSKVDACLMEAKARVQLGDKSSAMAAFRQALAEDQTCVDACYGLLNTDARSVDGADAAFLENTWHSLGALRDKVLAGFALAHWHEVRANFNEQLHWLDLTNEARRALRPFDRGTLNGWHDLTRRFCTFEWYSRLVLPDALPESVAPILICGMPRSGTTLIEQTLAACESVT
;
A
#
# COMPACT_ATOMS: atom_id res chain seq x y z
N MET A 1 -0.23 -9.71 -26.24
CA MET A 1 0.08 -8.44 -25.54
C MET A 1 1.53 -8.45 -25.03
N LEU A 2 1.96 -9.50 -24.30
CA LEU A 2 3.38 -9.69 -23.92
C LEU A 2 4.35 -9.59 -25.11
N ASP A 3 4.06 -10.23 -26.24
CA ASP A 3 4.94 -10.18 -27.43
C ASP A 3 5.03 -8.78 -28.05
N ALA A 4 3.96 -7.99 -27.97
CA ALA A 4 3.97 -6.60 -28.44
C ALA A 4 4.81 -5.70 -27.54
N PHE A 5 4.78 -5.90 -26.22
CA PHE A 5 5.59 -5.16 -25.24
C PHE A 5 7.09 -5.53 -25.33
N ARG A 6 7.40 -6.80 -25.65
CA ARG A 6 8.77 -7.26 -25.94
C ARG A 6 9.36 -6.55 -27.15
N ASN A 7 8.56 -6.39 -28.21
CA ASN A 7 8.99 -5.74 -29.45
C ASN A 7 9.25 -4.23 -29.29
N THR A 8 8.83 -3.61 -28.19
CA THR A 8 9.11 -2.20 -27.86
C THR A 8 10.33 -2.02 -26.93
N GLY A 9 11.07 -3.09 -26.61
CA GLY A 9 12.27 -3.02 -25.76
C GLY A 9 12.01 -3.08 -24.25
N GLY A 10 10.79 -3.45 -23.83
CA GLY A 10 10.48 -3.65 -22.41
C GLY A 10 11.09 -4.94 -21.86
N SER A 11 11.55 -4.92 -20.60
CA SER A 11 12.07 -6.11 -19.91
C SER A 11 10.98 -7.17 -19.78
N LYS A 12 11.36 -8.45 -19.95
CA LYS A 12 10.44 -9.58 -19.78
C LYS A 12 9.93 -9.68 -18.33
N VAL A 13 10.78 -9.34 -17.35
CA VAL A 13 10.41 -9.25 -15.93
C VAL A 13 9.32 -8.18 -15.73
N ASP A 14 9.53 -6.97 -16.26
CA ASP A 14 8.58 -5.86 -16.12
C ASP A 14 7.21 -6.19 -16.74
N ALA A 15 7.21 -6.86 -17.89
CA ALA A 15 5.99 -7.30 -18.55
C ALA A 15 5.20 -8.28 -17.67
N CYS A 16 5.88 -9.28 -17.10
CA CYS A 16 5.29 -10.24 -16.17
C CYS A 16 4.77 -9.56 -14.90
N LEU A 17 5.51 -8.59 -14.34
CA LEU A 17 5.08 -7.84 -13.16
C LEU A 17 3.84 -6.98 -13.44
N MET A 18 3.77 -6.30 -14.59
CA MET A 18 2.60 -5.52 -14.98
C MET A 18 1.37 -6.40 -15.16
N GLU A 19 1.51 -7.54 -15.84
CA GLU A 19 0.44 -8.51 -15.99
C GLU A 19 -0.04 -9.03 -14.63
N ALA A 20 0.89 -9.46 -13.77
CA ALA A 20 0.57 -9.96 -12.44
C ALA A 20 -0.21 -8.93 -11.62
N LYS A 21 0.27 -7.67 -11.59
CA LYS A 21 -0.40 -6.56 -10.89
C LYS A 21 -1.80 -6.30 -11.46
N ALA A 22 -1.97 -6.35 -12.78
CA ALA A 22 -3.29 -6.20 -13.40
C ALA A 22 -4.25 -7.34 -13.03
N ARG A 23 -3.77 -8.59 -12.99
CA ARG A 23 -4.56 -9.75 -12.58
C ARG A 23 -5.00 -9.68 -11.11
N VAL A 24 -4.14 -9.19 -10.21
CA VAL A 24 -4.51 -8.92 -8.81
C VAL A 24 -5.68 -7.93 -8.74
N GLN A 25 -5.64 -6.84 -9.52
CA GLN A 25 -6.72 -5.85 -9.53
C GLN A 25 -8.05 -6.42 -10.08
N LEU A 26 -7.98 -7.39 -10.98
CA LEU A 26 -9.15 -8.09 -11.51
C LEU A 26 -9.67 -9.22 -10.58
N GLY A 27 -8.99 -9.48 -9.46
CA GLY A 27 -9.34 -10.57 -8.54
C GLY A 27 -8.93 -11.97 -9.02
N ASP A 28 -8.24 -12.09 -10.15
CA ASP A 28 -7.76 -13.36 -10.71
C ASP A 28 -6.41 -13.76 -10.08
N LYS A 29 -6.50 -14.28 -8.85
CA LYS A 29 -5.32 -14.67 -8.05
C LYS A 29 -4.47 -15.73 -8.75
N SER A 30 -5.09 -16.75 -9.35
CA SER A 30 -4.38 -17.83 -10.04
C SER A 30 -3.46 -17.32 -11.13
N SER A 31 -3.98 -16.46 -12.02
CA SER A 31 -3.18 -15.91 -13.11
C SER A 31 -2.13 -14.93 -12.60
N ALA A 32 -2.43 -14.16 -11.55
CA ALA A 32 -1.47 -13.28 -10.91
C ALA A 32 -0.26 -14.06 -10.37
N MET A 33 -0.52 -15.15 -9.62
CA MET A 33 0.53 -16.02 -9.07
C MET A 33 1.39 -16.62 -10.18
N ALA A 34 0.78 -17.09 -11.27
CA ALA A 34 1.50 -17.63 -12.42
C ALA A 34 2.42 -16.57 -13.07
N ALA A 35 1.94 -15.34 -13.24
CA ALA A 35 2.73 -14.25 -13.82
C ALA A 35 3.89 -13.82 -12.90
N PHE A 36 3.69 -13.78 -11.57
CA PHE A 36 4.80 -13.55 -10.64
C PHE A 36 5.85 -14.66 -10.67
N ARG A 37 5.44 -15.94 -10.76
CA ARG A 37 6.37 -17.06 -10.94
C ARG A 37 7.15 -16.96 -12.25
N GLN A 38 6.52 -16.49 -13.33
CA GLN A 38 7.23 -16.22 -14.59
C GLN A 38 8.26 -15.11 -14.43
N ALA A 39 7.95 -14.03 -13.70
CA ALA A 39 8.93 -12.98 -13.42
C ALA A 39 10.16 -13.55 -12.67
N LEU A 40 9.97 -14.43 -11.69
CA LEU A 40 11.07 -15.10 -10.97
C LEU A 40 11.84 -16.12 -11.81
N ALA A 41 11.20 -16.73 -12.82
CA ALA A 41 11.89 -17.59 -13.76
C ALA A 41 12.85 -16.81 -14.67
N GLU A 42 12.55 -15.55 -14.97
CA GLU A 42 13.43 -14.66 -15.73
C GLU A 42 14.50 -14.00 -14.87
N ASP A 43 14.14 -13.60 -13.65
CA ASP A 43 15.03 -13.00 -12.67
C ASP A 43 14.69 -13.50 -11.27
N GLN A 44 15.48 -14.46 -10.79
CA GLN A 44 15.33 -15.05 -9.46
C GLN A 44 15.58 -14.05 -8.34
N THR A 45 16.18 -12.89 -8.64
CA THR A 45 16.45 -11.83 -7.66
C THR A 45 15.35 -10.76 -7.58
N CYS A 46 14.27 -10.91 -8.35
CA CYS A 46 13.21 -9.92 -8.46
C CYS A 46 12.36 -9.81 -7.17
N VAL A 47 12.70 -8.85 -6.32
CA VAL A 47 11.99 -8.58 -5.05
C VAL A 47 10.51 -8.25 -5.26
N ASP A 48 10.16 -7.49 -6.30
CA ASP A 48 8.77 -7.17 -6.65
C ASP A 48 7.93 -8.43 -6.89
N ALA A 49 8.52 -9.47 -7.51
CA ALA A 49 7.82 -10.71 -7.80
C ALA A 49 7.64 -11.57 -6.54
N CYS A 50 8.67 -11.72 -5.71
CA CYS A 50 8.57 -12.40 -4.41
C CYS A 50 7.55 -11.70 -3.49
N TYR A 51 7.60 -10.36 -3.41
CA TYR A 51 6.59 -9.57 -2.69
C TYR A 51 5.19 -9.84 -3.23
N GLY A 52 5.03 -9.84 -4.56
CA GLY A 52 3.74 -10.10 -5.21
C GLY A 52 3.15 -11.46 -4.85
N LEU A 53 3.96 -12.53 -4.85
CA LEU A 53 3.53 -13.87 -4.45
C LEU A 53 3.04 -13.89 -3.00
N LEU A 54 3.89 -13.43 -2.08
CA LEU A 54 3.61 -13.48 -0.65
C LEU A 54 2.42 -12.60 -0.29
N ASN A 55 2.32 -11.39 -0.85
CA ASN A 55 1.22 -10.47 -0.55
C ASN A 55 -0.11 -10.87 -1.22
N THR A 56 -0.08 -11.69 -2.28
CA THR A 56 -1.31 -12.17 -2.94
C THR A 56 -1.88 -13.40 -2.25
N ASP A 57 -1.02 -14.35 -1.90
CA ASP A 57 -1.42 -15.60 -1.23
C ASP A 57 -0.26 -16.26 -0.46
N ALA A 58 0.15 -15.66 0.65
CA ALA A 58 1.22 -16.20 1.51
C ALA A 58 0.97 -17.64 2.02
N ARG A 59 -0.27 -18.15 1.97
CA ARG A 59 -0.60 -19.52 2.41
C ARG A 59 -0.24 -20.57 1.36
N SER A 60 -0.38 -20.25 0.07
CA SER A 60 -0.04 -21.17 -1.02
C SER A 60 1.44 -21.11 -1.43
N VAL A 61 2.18 -20.10 -0.97
CA VAL A 61 3.62 -19.97 -1.20
C VAL A 61 4.39 -20.84 -0.20
N ASP A 62 5.39 -21.56 -0.71
CA ASP A 62 6.29 -22.39 0.08
C ASP A 62 7.28 -21.55 0.91
N GLY A 63 8.22 -22.22 1.58
CA GLY A 63 9.25 -21.54 2.36
C GLY A 63 10.43 -21.02 1.53
N ALA A 64 10.55 -21.38 0.24
CA ALA A 64 11.72 -21.05 -0.56
C ALA A 64 11.76 -19.56 -0.92
N ASP A 65 10.62 -18.97 -1.31
CA ASP A 65 10.55 -17.53 -1.63
C ASP A 65 10.76 -16.67 -0.38
N ALA A 66 10.26 -17.10 0.77
CA ALA A 66 10.51 -16.43 2.05
C ALA A 66 12.00 -16.52 2.42
N ALA A 67 12.59 -17.72 2.39
CA ALA A 67 14.02 -17.91 2.66
C ALA A 67 14.91 -17.10 1.71
N PHE A 68 14.53 -16.94 0.44
CA PHE A 68 15.23 -16.05 -0.48
C PHE A 68 15.25 -14.60 0.02
N LEU A 69 14.11 -14.05 0.44
CA LEU A 69 14.04 -12.68 0.96
C LEU A 69 14.82 -12.52 2.27
N GLU A 70 14.78 -13.52 3.16
CA GLU A 70 15.56 -13.50 4.41
C GLU A 70 17.07 -13.48 4.12
N ASN A 71 17.54 -14.37 3.24
CA ASN A 71 18.95 -14.49 2.90
C ASN A 71 19.48 -13.27 2.16
N THR A 72 18.66 -12.63 1.34
CA THR A 72 19.06 -11.45 0.56
C THR A 72 18.89 -10.14 1.32
N TRP A 73 18.17 -10.12 2.44
CA TRP A 73 17.83 -8.91 3.21
C TRP A 73 19.01 -7.94 3.42
N HIS A 74 20.14 -8.45 3.89
CA HIS A 74 21.33 -7.64 4.18
C HIS A 74 22.03 -7.14 2.92
N SER A 75 21.87 -7.83 1.79
CA SER A 75 22.44 -7.47 0.50
C SER A 75 21.58 -6.49 -0.30
N LEU A 76 20.31 -6.28 0.08
CA LEU A 76 19.44 -5.31 -0.57
C LEU A 76 19.99 -3.89 -0.41
N GLY A 77 20.40 -3.28 -1.52
CA GLY A 77 20.92 -1.90 -1.54
C GLY A 77 19.81 -0.85 -1.44
N ALA A 78 18.67 -1.07 -2.09
CA ALA A 78 17.58 -0.10 -2.13
C ALA A 78 16.66 -0.23 -0.90
N LEU A 79 16.41 0.90 -0.23
CA LEU A 79 15.47 0.96 0.90
C LEU A 79 14.05 0.54 0.51
N ARG A 80 13.62 0.84 -0.72
CA ARG A 80 12.33 0.39 -1.26
C ARG A 80 12.21 -1.14 -1.21
N ASP A 81 13.26 -1.84 -1.64
CA ASP A 81 13.24 -3.29 -1.75
C ASP A 81 13.29 -3.92 -0.36
N LYS A 82 14.01 -3.33 0.59
CA LYS A 82 13.89 -3.69 2.01
C LYS A 82 12.48 -3.52 2.53
N VAL A 83 11.80 -2.41 2.20
CA VAL A 83 10.42 -2.20 2.63
C VAL A 83 9.49 -3.28 2.07
N LEU A 84 9.63 -3.63 0.79
CA LEU A 84 8.83 -4.69 0.17
C LEU A 84 9.13 -6.06 0.80
N ALA A 85 10.40 -6.45 0.84
CA ALA A 85 10.83 -7.75 1.38
C ALA A 85 10.35 -7.95 2.82
N GLY A 86 10.54 -6.93 3.67
CA GLY A 86 10.22 -7.04 5.08
C GLY A 86 8.71 -7.09 5.36
N PHE A 87 7.88 -6.34 4.62
CA PHE A 87 6.42 -6.50 4.73
C PHE A 87 5.94 -7.86 4.20
N ALA A 88 6.54 -8.37 3.13
CA ALA A 88 6.22 -9.70 2.62
C ALA A 88 6.55 -10.80 3.63
N LEU A 89 7.72 -10.73 4.28
CA LEU A 89 8.13 -11.66 5.33
C LEU A 89 7.23 -11.55 6.57
N ALA A 90 6.92 -10.34 7.01
CA ALA A 90 5.97 -10.13 8.11
C ALA A 90 4.61 -10.80 7.82
N HIS A 91 4.07 -10.61 6.61
CA HIS A 91 2.81 -11.24 6.21
C HIS A 91 2.92 -12.77 6.09
N TRP A 92 4.05 -13.29 5.61
CA TRP A 92 4.29 -14.73 5.54
C TRP A 92 4.31 -15.41 6.92
N HIS A 93 4.92 -14.74 7.92
CA HIS A 93 4.89 -15.18 9.32
C HIS A 93 3.51 -15.02 9.96
N GLU A 94 2.79 -13.93 9.65
CA GLU A 94 1.43 -13.67 10.12
C GLU A 94 0.48 -14.82 9.79
N VAL A 95 0.43 -15.25 8.51
CA VAL A 95 -0.47 -16.33 8.08
C VAL A 95 -0.12 -17.69 8.69
N ARG A 96 1.07 -17.82 9.29
CA ARG A 96 1.58 -19.00 10.00
C ARG A 96 1.51 -18.87 11.52
N ALA A 97 0.97 -17.77 12.04
CA ALA A 97 0.90 -17.46 13.47
C ALA A 97 2.28 -17.37 14.18
N ASN A 98 3.34 -17.06 13.42
CA ASN A 98 4.69 -16.85 13.94
C ASN A 98 4.86 -15.38 14.35
N PHE A 99 4.18 -14.98 15.42
CA PHE A 99 4.02 -13.56 15.78
C PHE A 99 5.32 -12.87 16.19
N ASN A 100 6.27 -13.60 16.80
CA ASN A 100 7.56 -13.03 17.20
C ASN A 100 8.35 -12.59 15.96
N GLU A 101 8.41 -13.47 14.95
CA GLU A 101 9.10 -13.20 13.69
C GLU A 101 8.35 -12.15 12.87
N GLN A 102 7.01 -12.17 12.87
CA GLN A 102 6.21 -11.11 12.25
C GLN A 102 6.59 -9.73 12.82
N LEU A 103 6.60 -9.59 14.15
CA LEU A 103 6.93 -8.32 14.80
C LEU A 103 8.37 -7.89 14.51
N HIS A 104 9.32 -8.83 14.55
CA HIS A 104 10.70 -8.57 14.17
C HIS A 104 10.83 -7.97 12.76
N TRP A 105 10.18 -8.59 11.77
CA TRP A 105 10.20 -8.08 10.40
C TRP A 105 9.47 -6.74 10.27
N LEU A 106 8.36 -6.53 10.98
CA LEU A 106 7.66 -5.24 10.99
C LEU A 106 8.54 -4.12 11.54
N ASP A 107 9.31 -4.37 12.60
CA ASP A 107 10.20 -3.36 13.19
C ASP A 107 11.32 -2.96 12.23
N LEU A 108 12.02 -3.94 11.65
CA LEU A 108 13.05 -3.72 10.63
C LEU A 108 12.50 -2.96 9.41
N THR A 109 11.32 -3.35 8.95
CA THR A 109 10.65 -2.73 7.80
C THR A 109 10.24 -1.29 8.10
N ASN A 110 9.74 -1.03 9.31
CA ASN A 110 9.34 0.30 9.73
C ASN A 110 10.55 1.24 9.83
N GLU A 111 11.71 0.73 10.24
CA GLU A 111 12.96 1.49 10.20
C GLU A 111 13.36 1.86 8.77
N ALA A 112 13.40 0.89 7.86
CA ALA A 112 13.68 1.14 6.44
C ALA A 112 12.66 2.11 5.81
N ARG A 113 11.38 2.00 6.18
CA ARG A 113 10.31 2.88 5.71
C ARG A 113 10.48 4.32 6.21
N ARG A 114 10.85 4.51 7.49
CA ARG A 114 11.16 5.83 8.05
C ARG A 114 12.35 6.48 7.34
N ALA A 115 13.37 5.69 7.00
CA ALA A 115 14.51 6.19 6.23
C ALA A 115 14.14 6.52 4.78
N LEU A 116 13.29 5.70 4.13
CA LEU A 116 12.86 5.91 2.74
C LEU A 116 11.94 7.12 2.58
N ARG A 117 11.03 7.35 3.52
CA ARG A 117 10.10 8.48 3.54
C ARG A 117 10.08 9.12 4.92
N PRO A 118 11.08 9.95 5.24
CA PRO A 118 11.14 10.62 6.52
C PRO A 118 9.94 11.57 6.67
N PHE A 119 9.34 11.56 7.85
CA PHE A 119 8.32 12.54 8.20
C PHE A 119 8.99 13.87 8.55
N ASP A 120 8.70 14.90 7.78
CA ASP A 120 9.15 16.26 8.04
C ASP A 120 8.00 17.11 8.59
N ARG A 121 8.08 17.38 9.90
CA ARG A 121 7.14 18.26 10.61
C ARG A 121 7.20 19.69 10.09
N GLY A 122 8.37 20.19 9.70
CA GLY A 122 8.56 21.55 9.19
C GLY A 122 7.84 21.72 7.86
N THR A 123 8.02 20.77 6.95
CA THR A 123 7.26 20.72 5.68
C THR A 123 5.76 20.70 5.94
N LEU A 124 5.27 19.79 6.80
CA LEU A 124 3.83 19.73 7.14
C LEU A 124 3.30 21.06 7.70
N ASN A 125 4.02 21.68 8.62
CA ASN A 125 3.63 22.97 9.19
C ASN A 125 3.61 24.07 8.11
N GLY A 126 4.56 24.08 7.18
CA GLY A 126 4.57 25.01 6.05
C GLY A 126 3.32 24.87 5.17
N TRP A 127 2.86 23.65 4.91
CA TRP A 127 1.58 23.42 4.22
C TRP A 127 0.40 23.99 5.02
N HIS A 128 0.36 23.76 6.34
CA HIS A 128 -0.69 24.33 7.19
C HIS A 128 -0.70 25.86 7.19
N ASP A 129 0.48 26.49 7.27
CA ASP A 129 0.61 27.94 7.24
C ASP A 129 0.14 28.53 5.91
N LEU A 130 0.48 27.87 4.79
CA LEU A 130 -0.03 28.25 3.46
C LEU A 130 -1.55 28.10 3.39
N THR A 131 -2.11 26.96 3.81
CA THR A 131 -3.56 26.76 3.85
C THR A 131 -4.24 27.83 4.70
N ARG A 132 -3.73 28.13 5.89
CA ARG A 132 -4.28 29.18 6.77
C ARG A 132 -4.22 30.56 6.13
N ARG A 133 -3.17 30.87 5.37
CA ARG A 133 -2.99 32.16 4.70
C ARG A 133 -3.99 32.38 3.56
N PHE A 134 -4.32 31.33 2.81
CA PHE A 134 -5.14 31.45 1.59
C PHE A 134 -6.59 31.01 1.75
N CYS A 135 -6.86 29.99 2.57
CA CYS A 135 -8.22 29.50 2.85
C CYS A 135 -8.88 30.34 3.94
N THR A 136 -9.05 31.65 3.69
CA THR A 136 -9.71 32.58 4.59
C THR A 136 -11.23 32.50 4.45
N PHE A 137 -11.97 33.01 5.44
CA PHE A 137 -13.43 33.14 5.33
C PHE A 137 -13.83 33.94 4.08
N GLU A 138 -13.09 35.02 3.78
CA GLU A 138 -13.30 35.82 2.58
C GLU A 138 -13.13 34.98 1.31
N TRP A 139 -12.09 34.15 1.22
CA TRP A 139 -11.90 33.25 0.09
C TRP A 139 -13.04 32.24 -0.05
N TYR A 140 -13.48 31.61 1.06
CA TYR A 140 -14.61 30.68 1.05
C TYR A 140 -15.92 31.36 0.63
N SER A 141 -16.15 32.61 1.04
CA SER A 141 -17.37 33.37 0.70
C SER A 141 -17.52 33.66 -0.81
N ARG A 142 -16.42 33.55 -1.58
CA ARG A 142 -16.39 33.72 -3.04
C ARG A 142 -16.67 32.41 -3.78
N LEU A 143 -16.68 31.27 -3.10
CA LEU A 143 -17.03 29.99 -3.72
C LEU A 143 -18.54 29.95 -3.96
N VAL A 144 -18.94 29.62 -5.19
CA VAL A 144 -20.34 29.29 -5.48
C VAL A 144 -20.58 27.90 -4.94
N LEU A 145 -21.15 27.83 -3.75
CA LEU A 145 -21.63 26.59 -3.16
C LEU A 145 -23.04 26.29 -3.71
N PRO A 146 -23.42 25.01 -3.87
CA PRO A 146 -24.83 24.67 -4.07
C PRO A 146 -25.68 25.27 -2.95
N ASP A 147 -26.98 25.45 -3.22
CA ASP A 147 -27.93 26.03 -2.26
C ASP A 147 -27.66 25.49 -0.85
N ALA A 148 -27.60 26.42 0.12
CA ALA A 148 -27.31 26.06 1.50
C ALA A 148 -28.25 24.91 1.92
N LEU A 149 -27.66 23.85 2.47
CA LEU A 149 -28.43 22.80 3.11
C LEU A 149 -29.40 23.46 4.12
N PRO A 150 -30.63 22.93 4.29
CA PRO A 150 -31.56 23.46 5.26
C PRO A 150 -30.88 23.66 6.63
N GLU A 151 -31.22 24.71 7.38
CA GLU A 151 -30.65 24.98 8.71
C GLU A 151 -30.77 23.80 9.68
N SER A 152 -31.66 22.84 9.39
CA SER A 152 -31.81 21.59 10.13
C SER A 152 -30.66 20.59 9.95
N VAL A 153 -29.73 20.81 9.03
CA VAL A 153 -28.59 19.89 8.78
C VAL A 153 -27.38 20.32 9.60
N ALA A 154 -27.06 19.54 10.64
CA ALA A 154 -25.86 19.72 11.47
C ALA A 154 -24.71 18.83 10.95
N PRO A 155 -23.63 19.41 10.36
CA PRO A 155 -22.53 18.61 9.86
C PRO A 155 -21.72 17.98 11.01
N ILE A 156 -21.41 16.68 10.88
CA ILE A 156 -20.53 15.96 11.80
C ILE A 156 -19.16 15.78 11.15
N LEU A 157 -18.10 16.25 11.82
CA LEU A 157 -16.71 16.06 11.38
C LEU A 157 -16.08 14.93 12.19
N ILE A 158 -15.75 13.82 11.53
CA ILE A 158 -15.07 12.68 12.14
C ILE A 158 -13.57 12.83 11.89
N CYS A 159 -12.79 13.04 12.96
CA CYS A 159 -11.34 13.07 12.87
C CYS A 159 -10.76 11.74 13.36
N GLY A 160 -9.91 11.11 12.56
CA GLY A 160 -9.28 9.85 12.90
C GLY A 160 -7.90 9.70 12.26
N MET A 161 -7.11 8.76 12.76
CA MET A 161 -5.86 8.40 12.11
C MET A 161 -6.14 7.79 10.72
N PRO A 162 -5.33 8.12 9.69
CA PRO A 162 -5.44 7.44 8.42
C PRO A 162 -5.20 5.95 8.67
N ARG A 163 -6.16 5.10 8.28
CA ARG A 163 -6.10 3.61 8.19
C ARG A 163 -6.78 2.75 9.27
N SER A 164 -7.57 3.22 10.24
CA SER A 164 -8.40 2.27 11.04
C SER A 164 -9.66 2.77 11.74
N GLY A 165 -9.99 4.06 11.70
CA GLY A 165 -11.14 4.57 12.47
C GLY A 165 -12.40 4.86 11.66
N THR A 166 -12.25 5.37 10.44
CA THR A 166 -13.37 6.07 9.80
C THR A 166 -14.41 5.11 9.24
N THR A 167 -14.02 4.00 8.59
CA THR A 167 -14.99 3.05 8.00
C THR A 167 -15.92 2.43 9.05
N LEU A 168 -15.41 2.03 10.22
CA LEU A 168 -16.26 1.47 11.28
C LEU A 168 -17.19 2.54 11.88
N ILE A 169 -16.69 3.76 12.09
CA ILE A 169 -17.49 4.88 12.61
C ILE A 169 -18.54 5.31 11.58
N GLU A 170 -18.18 5.39 10.30
CA GLU A 170 -19.09 5.66 9.19
C GLU A 170 -20.19 4.59 9.10
N GLN A 171 -19.82 3.30 9.19
CA GLN A 171 -20.78 2.19 9.23
C GLN A 171 -21.71 2.27 10.45
N THR A 172 -21.18 2.65 11.61
CA THR A 172 -21.96 2.82 12.84
C THR A 172 -22.94 3.98 12.72
N LEU A 173 -22.51 5.11 12.15
CA LEU A 173 -23.36 6.28 11.93
C LEU A 173 -24.42 6.03 10.86
N ALA A 174 -24.10 5.32 9.78
CA ALA A 174 -25.06 4.93 8.75
C ALA A 174 -26.16 3.99 9.25
N ALA A 175 -25.91 3.28 10.36
CA ALA A 175 -26.90 2.44 11.03
C ALA A 175 -27.78 3.21 12.03
N CYS A 176 -27.47 4.47 12.35
CA CYS A 176 -28.28 5.31 13.23
C CYS A 176 -29.38 6.03 12.42
N GLU A 177 -30.65 5.70 12.66
CA GLU A 177 -31.80 6.32 11.98
C GLU A 177 -31.92 7.84 12.18
N SER A 178 -31.29 8.38 13.24
CA SER A 178 -31.25 9.82 13.53
C SER A 178 -30.16 10.58 12.78
N VAL A 179 -29.32 9.90 12.00
CA VAL A 179 -28.24 10.48 11.19
C VAL A 179 -28.62 10.27 9.71
N THR A 180 -29.32 11.25 9.13
CA THR A 180 -29.76 11.27 7.72
C THR A 180 -29.18 12.45 6.98
#